data_AF-A0A0G0B332-F1
#
_entry.id   AF-A0A0G0B332-F1
#
_cell.length_a   1.000
_cell.length_b   1.000
_cell.length_c   1.000
_cell.angle_alpha   90.00
_cell.angle_beta   90.00
_cell.angle_gamma   90.00
#
_symmetry.space_group_name_H-M   'P 1'
#
loop_
_entity.id
_entity.type
_entity.pdbx_description
1 polymer ?
#
loop_
_entity_poly.entity_id
_entity_poly.type
_entity_poly.pdbx_seq_one_letter_code
_entity_poly.pdbx_strand_id
1 'polypeptide(L)' 'MLKEARIRSVIYTRVSSVKQVENESLDLQLRECKNFIASKNGEVVQIFEDAGESAKTTDRPGLLKMLEF' A
#
# COMPACT_ATOMS: atom_id res chain seq x y z
N MET A 1 -27.45 12.96 -10.46
CA MET A 1 -26.45 13.34 -9.44
C MET A 1 -25.08 13.19 -10.05
N LEU A 2 -24.30 14.27 -10.14
CA LEU A 2 -22.90 14.21 -10.57
C LEU A 2 -22.10 13.57 -9.43
N LYS A 3 -21.37 12.49 -9.71
CA LYS A 3 -20.35 11.98 -8.78
C LYS A 3 -19.28 13.07 -8.67
N GLU A 4 -19.06 13.60 -7.47
CA GLU A 4 -17.92 14.49 -7.23
C GLU A 4 -16.62 13.79 -7.64
N ALA A 5 -15.74 14.53 -8.31
CA ALA A 5 -14.44 14.02 -8.70
C ALA A 5 -13.61 13.74 -7.43
N ARG A 6 -13.32 12.46 -7.17
CA ARG A 6 -12.49 12.03 -6.05
C ARG A 6 -11.03 11.94 -6.49
N ILE A 7 -10.12 12.29 -5.58
CA ILE A 7 -8.69 12.05 -5.78
C ILE A 7 -8.49 10.54 -5.86
N ARG A 8 -8.07 10.04 -7.02
CA ARG A 8 -7.74 8.63 -7.22
C ARG A 8 -6.33 8.38 -6.69
N SER A 9 -6.20 7.38 -5.82
CA SER A 9 -4.97 7.08 -5.08
C SER A 9 -4.63 5.60 -5.16
N VAL A 10 -3.35 5.29 -5.25
CA VAL A 10 -2.82 3.93 -5.06
C VAL A 10 -2.18 3.83 -3.68
N ILE A 11 -2.12 2.61 -3.13
CA ILE A 11 -1.42 2.34 -1.87
C ILE A 11 -0.29 1.36 -2.16
N TYR A 12 0.89 1.60 -1.61
CA TYR A 12 1.99 0.65 -1.61
C TYR A 12 2.49 0.43 -0.18
N THR A 13 2.50 -0.81 0.29
CA THR A 13 2.97 -1.21 1.64
C THR A 13 4.16 -2.15 1.54
N ARG A 14 5.05 -2.11 2.53
CA ARG A 14 6.23 -2.99 2.57
C ARG A 14 6.68 -3.28 3.99
N VAL A 15 7.18 -4.49 4.20
CA VAL A 15 8.00 -4.85 5.36
C VAL A 15 9.37 -5.36 4.91
N SER A 16 10.42 -5.13 5.69
CA SER A 16 11.79 -5.57 5.36
C SER A 16 12.06 -7.04 5.72
N SER A 17 11.22 -7.66 6.54
CA SER A 17 11.36 -9.07 6.89
C SER A 17 10.01 -9.67 7.30
N VAL A 18 9.84 -10.97 7.04
CA VAL A 18 8.67 -11.74 7.51
C VAL A 18 8.52 -11.69 9.04
N LYS A 19 9.63 -11.59 9.80
CA LYS A 19 9.60 -11.46 11.27
C LYS A 19 8.97 -10.15 11.77
N GLN A 20 8.93 -9.10 10.94
CA GLN A 20 8.31 -7.82 11.30
C GLN A 20 6.80 -7.77 11.02
N VAL A 21 6.23 -8.82 10.42
CA VAL A 21 4.80 -8.89 10.11
C VAL A 21 3.92 -8.80 11.36
N GLU A 22 4.45 -9.17 12.54
CA GLU A 22 3.67 -9.14 13.80
C GLU A 22 3.66 -7.78 14.53
N ASN A 23 4.69 -6.92 14.37
CA ASN A 23 4.79 -5.65 15.11
C ASN A 23 4.61 -4.38 14.25
N GLU A 24 4.90 -4.44 12.95
CA GLU A 24 4.66 -3.38 11.96
C GLU A 24 3.88 -3.98 10.78
N SER A 25 2.72 -4.57 11.10
CA SER A 25 1.97 -5.38 10.14
C SER A 25 1.58 -4.56 8.90
N LEU A 26 1.66 -5.21 7.73
CA LEU A 26 1.19 -4.64 6.46
C LEU A 26 -0.27 -4.17 6.56
N ASP A 27 -1.07 -4.85 7.38
CA ASP A 27 -2.47 -4.48 7.65
C ASP A 27 -2.60 -3.14 8.37
N LEU A 28 -1.75 -2.86 9.35
CA LEU A 28 -1.73 -1.56 10.03
C LEU A 28 -1.36 -0.46 9.03
N GLN A 29 -0.30 -0.66 8.24
CA GLN A 29 0.11 0.30 7.20
C GLN A 29 -1.03 0.57 6.21
N LEU A 30 -1.67 -0.50 5.71
CA LEU A 30 -2.78 -0.41 4.78
C LEU A 30 -3.96 0.35 5.37
N ARG A 31 -4.31 0.08 6.64
CA ARG A 31 -5.39 0.77 7.33
C ARG A 31 -5.12 2.26 7.46
N GLU A 32 -3.92 2.65 7.88
CA GLU A 32 -3.56 4.06 8.03
C GLU A 32 -3.56 4.79 6.67
N CYS A 33 -3.06 4.16 5.60
CA CYS A 33 -3.15 4.71 4.25
C CYS A 33 -4.60 4.91 3.79
N LYS A 34 -5.46 3.91 4.00
CA LYS A 34 -6.90 4.00 3.68
C LYS A 34 -7.58 5.14 4.46
N ASN A 35 -7.30 5.25 5.76
CA ASN A 35 -7.85 6.31 6.61
C ASN A 35 -7.42 7.70 6.12
N PHE A 36 -6.14 7.86 5.76
CA PHE A 36 -5.63 9.11 5.21
C PHE A 36 -6.33 9.49 3.90
N ILE A 37 -6.45 8.56 2.95
CA ILE A 37 -7.12 8.81 1.66
C ILE A 37 -8.61 9.13 1.86
N ALA A 38 -9.29 8.40 2.74
CA ALA A 38 -10.67 8.65 3.08
C ALA A 38 -10.87 10.05 3.69
N SER A 39 -9.96 10.50 4.56
CA SER A 39 -9.98 11.86 5.14
C SER A 39 -9.86 12.99 4.11
N LYS A 40 -9.41 12.66 2.88
CA LYS A 40 -9.26 13.58 1.75
C LYS A 40 -10.37 13.42 0.70
N ASN A 41 -11.46 12.71 1.02
CA ASN A 41 -12.50 12.31 0.08
C ASN A 41 -11.93 11.58 -1.16
N GLY A 42 -10.80 10.90 -0.99
CA GLY A 42 -10.14 10.15 -2.05
C GLY A 42 -10.73 8.76 -2.24
N GLU A 43 -10.28 8.08 -3.30
CA GLU A 43 -10.65 6.72 -3.66
C GLU A 43 -9.39 5.89 -3.86
N VAL A 44 -9.32 4.73 -3.19
CA VAL A 44 -8.24 3.76 -3.40
C VAL A 44 -8.58 2.93 -4.64
N VAL A 45 -7.75 3.01 -5.67
CA VAL A 45 -8.00 2.32 -6.96
C VAL A 45 -7.17 1.06 -7.14
N GLN A 46 -6.03 0.95 -6.44
CA GLN A 46 -5.19 -0.23 -6.43
C GLN A 46 -4.31 -0.26 -5.17
N ILE A 47 -3.99 -1.47 -4.70
CA ILE A 47 -3.07 -1.72 -3.58
C ILE A 47 -1.93 -2.59 -4.10
N PHE A 48 -0.71 -2.27 -3.70
CA PHE A 48 0.51 -2.98 -4.01
C PHE A 48 1.28 -3.28 -2.71
N GLU A 49 1.97 -4.40 -2.66
CA GLU A 49 2.48 -4.92 -1.40
C GLU A 49 3.74 -5.75 -1.61
N ASP A 50 4.73 -5.51 -0.77
CA ASP A 50 5.97 -6.29 -0.72
C ASP A 50 6.18 -6.83 0.71
N ALA A 51 5.81 -8.09 0.90
CA ALA A 51 6.02 -8.82 2.14
C ALA A 51 7.46 -9.37 2.19
N GLY A 52 8.42 -8.54 2.63
CA GLY A 52 9.87 -8.80 2.60
C GLY A 52 10.30 -10.26 2.70
N GLU A 53 10.53 -10.89 1.55
CA GLU A 53 11.06 -12.23 1.42
C GLU A 53 12.55 -12.23 1.76
N SER A 54 12.85 -12.48 3.04
CA SER A 54 14.20 -12.66 3.59
C SER A 54 15.13 -11.45 3.48
N ALA A 55 16.07 -11.32 4.44
CA ALA A 55 17.07 -10.25 4.50
C ALA A 55 18.12 -10.29 3.35
N LYS A 56 17.84 -10.97 2.24
CA LYS A 56 18.79 -11.22 1.14
C LYS A 56 18.35 -10.69 -0.22
N THR A 57 17.06 -10.48 -0.45
CA THR A 57 16.54 -10.07 -1.77
C THR A 57 15.91 -8.69 -1.66
N THR A 58 16.51 -7.71 -2.34
CA THR A 58 16.00 -6.34 -2.48
C THR A 58 14.87 -6.24 -3.50
N ASP A 59 14.35 -7.37 -3.98
CA ASP A 59 13.32 -7.41 -5.01
C ASP A 59 12.02 -6.83 -4.47
N ARG A 60 11.47 -5.88 -5.22
CA ARG A 60 10.25 -5.12 -4.88
C ARG A 60 9.22 -5.27 -6.00
N PRO A 61 8.70 -6.49 -6.25
CA PRO A 61 7.74 -6.72 -7.33
C PRO A 61 6.46 -5.88 -7.17
N GLY A 62 6.00 -5.62 -5.94
CA GLY A 62 4.87 -4.73 -5.66
C GLY A 62 5.16 -3.30 -6.10
N LEU A 63 6.35 -2.78 -5.79
CA LEU A 63 6.76 -1.45 -6.25
C LEU A 63 6.83 -1.36 -7.78
N LEU A 64 7.40 -2.36 -8.44
CA LEU A 64 7.52 -2.36 -9.91
C LEU A 64 6.13 -2.37 -10.56
N LYS A 65 5.21 -3.22 -10.08
CA LYS A 65 3.82 -3.22 -10.56
C LYS A 65 3.12 -1.89 -10.33
N MET A 66 3.41 -1.19 -9.23
CA MET A 66 2.85 0.15 -8.97
C MET A 66 3.35 1.18 -9.98
N LEU A 67 4.63 1.12 -10.36
CA LEU A 67 5.20 2.06 -11.33
C LEU A 67 4.68 1.84 -12.75
N GLU A 68 4.18 0.64 -13.06
CA GLU A 68 3.58 0.30 -14.36
C GLU A 68 2.07 0.58 -14.46
N PHE A 69 1.40 0.91 -13.35
CA PHE A 69 -0.05 1.11 -13.25
C PHE A 69 -0.49 2.55 -13.53
#